data_AF-A0A6S7EAP1-F1
#
_entry.id   AF-A0A6S7EAP1-F1
#
_cell.length_a   1.000
_cell.length_b   1.000
_cell.length_c   1.000
_cell.angle_alpha   90.00
_cell.angle_beta   90.00
_cell.angle_gamma   90.00
#
_symmetry.space_group_name_H-M   'P 1'
#
loop_
_entity.id
_entity.type
_entity.pdbx_description
1 polymer ?
#
loop_
_entity_poly.entity_id
_entity_poly.type
_entity_poly.pdbx_seq_one_letter_code
_entity_poly.pdbx_strand_id
1 'polypeptide(L)'
;MPRFDRPLRLLLLTGLTLAPAWAHALCQPMAASGQRETIVAQVRLDETATLLALDGSRIKTWEPAVAIATGARAKPVIWAEAVDWSVYSSDSPATAIGPTVLRFELGPDGVRHLCGIAQFDENTIESARTSGRAGLPKPDFETRFQYDASDRLVGYEMRSRNAQGKANAPVQFCLRYDSHGWLAEHGANACSDASRPLTRYVHDAAGRLLRTITYLESQGDAVEVRRFTAQGQPGQRYRRQRLEWNNDKLMLGLPYQELASEFAVLVLPGPNWAAPPLPSYHYDWAIVQPQGKDGDVYRARRDPAAMLAQGNSGPDGQFTLSAAQRRKVWDAAGKAPGGVHWLWAPGQIYTLLQALPPAVWQACIDPDNHQADACDTH
;
A
#
# COMPACT_ATOMS: atom_id res chain seq x y z
N MET A 1 -66.52 35.68 20.52
CA MET A 1 -65.43 36.07 19.60
C MET A 1 -64.48 36.99 20.35
N PRO A 2 -63.15 36.97 20.15
CA PRO A 2 -62.23 35.95 19.61
C PRO A 2 -61.15 35.53 20.66
N ARG A 3 -60.69 34.27 20.71
CA ARG A 3 -59.54 33.63 20.00
C ARG A 3 -58.19 34.31 20.22
N PHE A 4 -57.21 33.57 20.78
CA PHE A 4 -55.90 33.36 20.15
C PHE A 4 -55.27 32.02 20.59
N ASP A 5 -54.66 31.39 19.60
CA ASP A 5 -54.35 29.98 19.49
C ASP A 5 -53.06 29.54 20.21
N ARG A 6 -53.09 28.33 20.75
CA ARG A 6 -51.91 27.51 21.05
C ARG A 6 -51.55 26.70 19.81
N PRO A 7 -50.33 26.80 19.25
CA PRO A 7 -49.84 25.75 18.37
C PRO A 7 -49.23 24.62 19.20
N LEU A 8 -49.95 23.50 19.19
CA LEU A 8 -49.51 22.17 19.56
C LEU A 8 -48.37 21.76 18.60
N ARG A 9 -47.11 21.76 19.04
CA ARG A 9 -46.00 21.13 18.29
C ARG A 9 -45.90 19.66 18.71
N LEU A 10 -46.56 18.80 17.93
CA LEU A 10 -46.24 17.37 17.84
C LEU A 10 -44.84 17.23 17.22
N LEU A 11 -43.83 16.99 18.06
CA LEU A 11 -42.54 16.46 17.60
C LEU A 11 -42.60 14.94 17.66
N LEU A 12 -42.87 14.35 16.50
CA LEU A 12 -42.59 12.94 16.21
C LEU A 12 -41.08 12.71 16.33
N LEU A 13 -40.66 12.16 17.46
CA LEU A 13 -39.35 11.51 17.61
C LEU A 13 -39.40 10.16 16.90
N THR A 14 -39.22 10.17 15.57
CA THR A 14 -38.85 8.96 14.84
C THR A 14 -37.40 8.65 15.14
N GLY A 15 -37.20 7.55 15.87
CA GLY A 15 -35.89 7.02 16.21
C GLY A 15 -35.10 6.61 14.98
N LEU A 16 -33.82 6.98 14.98
CA LEU A 16 -32.76 6.29 14.26
C LEU A 16 -31.82 5.74 15.32
N THR A 17 -32.15 4.56 15.82
CA THR A 17 -31.18 3.72 16.51
C THR A 17 -30.08 3.42 15.49
N LEU A 18 -28.94 4.10 15.62
CA LEU A 18 -27.67 3.67 15.06
C LEU A 18 -27.30 2.35 15.73
N ALA A 19 -27.91 1.26 15.25
CA ALA A 19 -27.45 -0.08 15.56
C ALA A 19 -26.02 -0.21 14.99
N PRO A 20 -25.10 -0.84 15.72
CA PRO A 20 -23.71 -0.96 15.28
C PRO A 20 -23.68 -1.72 13.97
N ALA A 21 -23.09 -1.12 12.93
CA ALA A 21 -22.96 -1.64 11.57
C ALA A 21 -22.17 -2.97 11.45
N TRP A 22 -21.91 -3.64 12.57
CA TRP A 22 -20.96 -4.75 12.70
C TRP A 22 -21.61 -6.04 13.21
N ALA A 23 -22.91 -6.02 13.55
CA ALA A 23 -23.51 -7.16 14.21
C ALA A 23 -23.65 -8.38 13.27
N HIS A 24 -24.19 -8.24 12.04
CA HIS A 24 -24.51 -9.40 11.18
C HIS A 24 -24.28 -9.12 9.68
N ALA A 25 -23.04 -9.00 9.22
CA ALA A 25 -22.75 -8.81 7.79
C ALA A 25 -22.25 -10.11 7.16
N LEU A 26 -23.12 -10.80 6.42
CA LEU A 26 -22.74 -11.79 5.40
C LEU A 26 -22.91 -11.22 3.98
N CYS A 27 -22.78 -9.89 3.82
CA CYS A 27 -23.15 -9.05 2.65
C CYS A 27 -24.44 -8.24 2.86
N GLN A 28 -24.58 -7.46 3.94
CA GLN A 28 -25.59 -6.37 3.93
C GLN A 28 -25.03 -5.15 3.18
N PRO A 29 -25.84 -4.48 2.33
CA PRO A 29 -27.30 -4.64 2.19
C PRO A 29 -27.79 -5.75 1.23
N MET A 30 -26.92 -6.45 0.50
CA MET A 30 -27.32 -7.52 -0.46
C MET A 30 -28.15 -8.67 0.18
N ALA A 31 -28.00 -8.90 1.48
CA ALA A 31 -28.69 -9.94 2.24
C ALA A 31 -30.23 -9.80 2.28
N ALA A 32 -30.81 -8.68 1.83
CA ALA A 32 -32.26 -8.52 1.76
C ALA A 32 -32.89 -9.19 0.52
N SER A 33 -32.10 -9.48 -0.52
CA SER A 33 -32.61 -10.02 -1.80
C SER A 33 -31.75 -11.14 -2.44
N GLY A 34 -30.53 -11.40 -1.95
CA GLY A 34 -29.57 -12.27 -2.63
C GLY A 34 -29.77 -13.78 -2.40
N GLN A 35 -29.69 -14.55 -3.48
CA GLN A 35 -29.44 -15.99 -3.40
C GLN A 35 -28.04 -16.22 -2.83
N ARG A 36 -27.94 -17.11 -1.84
CA ARG A 36 -26.68 -17.46 -1.17
C ARG A 36 -26.10 -18.71 -1.76
N GLU A 37 -24.81 -18.68 -2.03
CA GLU A 37 -24.04 -19.81 -2.50
C GLU A 37 -22.88 -20.08 -1.54
N THR A 38 -22.61 -21.36 -1.26
CA THR A 38 -21.47 -21.78 -0.45
C THR A 38 -20.65 -22.78 -1.25
N ILE A 39 -19.36 -22.48 -1.42
CA ILE A 39 -18.38 -23.40 -2.01
C ILE A 39 -17.53 -23.99 -0.90
N VAL A 40 -17.40 -25.32 -0.91
CA VAL A 40 -16.46 -26.04 -0.04
C VAL A 40 -15.30 -26.54 -0.91
N ALA A 41 -14.13 -25.94 -0.74
CA ALA A 41 -12.94 -26.23 -1.51
C ALA A 41 -11.94 -27.10 -0.72
N GLN A 42 -11.42 -28.14 -1.37
CA GLN A 42 -10.43 -29.08 -0.83
C GLN A 42 -8.99 -28.57 -1.03
N VAL A 43 -8.77 -27.30 -0.70
CA VAL A 43 -7.46 -26.63 -0.82
C VAL A 43 -7.26 -25.66 0.33
N ARG A 44 -6.03 -25.60 0.87
CA ARG A 44 -5.63 -24.60 1.88
C ARG A 44 -5.11 -23.34 1.19
N LEU A 45 -5.32 -22.18 1.81
CA LEU A 45 -4.84 -20.90 1.32
C LEU A 45 -3.62 -20.48 2.17
N ASP A 46 -2.49 -21.15 1.91
CA ASP A 46 -1.24 -20.92 2.62
C ASP A 46 -0.15 -20.29 1.73
N GLU A 47 1.03 -20.07 2.30
CA GLU A 47 2.17 -19.41 1.64
C GLU A 47 2.74 -20.16 0.43
N THR A 48 2.25 -21.36 0.13
CA THR A 48 2.71 -22.19 -0.98
C THR A 48 1.64 -22.41 -2.06
N ALA A 49 0.37 -22.17 -1.74
CA ALA A 49 -0.72 -22.48 -2.65
C ALA A 49 -0.83 -21.47 -3.79
N THR A 50 -0.84 -22.00 -5.02
CA THR A 50 -1.11 -21.28 -6.26
C THR A 50 -2.32 -21.89 -6.96
N LEU A 51 -3.38 -21.11 -7.14
CA LEU A 51 -4.66 -21.55 -7.70
C LEU A 51 -4.79 -21.22 -9.19
N LEU A 52 -5.65 -21.95 -9.88
CA LEU A 52 -6.04 -21.68 -11.26
C LEU A 52 -7.08 -20.54 -11.28
N ALA A 53 -6.83 -19.52 -12.10
CA ALA A 53 -7.76 -18.46 -12.37
C ALA A 53 -8.77 -18.86 -13.46
N LEU A 54 -9.91 -18.17 -13.52
CA LEU A 54 -10.94 -18.33 -14.56
C LEU A 54 -10.41 -18.05 -15.98
N ASP A 55 -9.36 -17.23 -16.11
CA ASP A 55 -8.69 -16.94 -17.38
C ASP A 55 -7.53 -17.91 -17.72
N GLY A 56 -7.34 -18.94 -16.89
CA GLY A 56 -6.26 -19.93 -17.03
C GLY A 56 -4.92 -19.49 -16.44
N SER A 57 -4.81 -18.27 -15.90
CA SER A 57 -3.61 -17.80 -15.19
C SER A 57 -3.46 -18.43 -13.80
N ARG A 58 -2.40 -18.03 -13.08
CA ARG A 58 -2.03 -18.56 -11.76
C ARG A 58 -2.14 -17.46 -10.70
N ILE A 59 -2.91 -17.72 -9.65
CA ILE A 59 -3.14 -16.79 -8.53
C ILE A 59 -2.44 -17.31 -7.28
N LYS A 60 -1.64 -16.47 -6.64
CA LYS A 60 -0.92 -16.78 -5.39
C LYS A 60 -1.82 -16.46 -4.21
N THR A 61 -2.06 -17.43 -3.33
CA THR A 61 -3.03 -17.26 -2.23
C THR A 61 -2.51 -16.47 -1.04
N TRP A 62 -1.19 -16.25 -0.97
CA TRP A 62 -0.52 -15.47 0.07
C TRP A 62 -0.47 -13.96 -0.21
N GLU A 63 -1.03 -13.54 -1.34
CA GLU A 63 -1.22 -12.11 -1.61
C GLU A 63 -2.35 -11.56 -0.72
N PRO A 64 -2.34 -10.25 -0.40
CA PRO A 64 -3.40 -9.62 0.37
C PRO A 64 -4.78 -9.93 -0.22
N ALA A 65 -5.77 -10.24 0.63
CA ALA A 65 -7.11 -10.64 0.20
C ALA A 65 -7.77 -9.62 -0.75
N VAL A 66 -7.43 -8.34 -0.59
CA VAL A 66 -7.79 -7.26 -1.52
C VAL A 66 -6.50 -6.61 -2.03
N ALA A 67 -6.31 -6.66 -3.34
CA ALA A 67 -5.29 -5.88 -4.04
C ALA A 67 -5.95 -4.64 -4.67
N ILE A 68 -5.19 -3.58 -4.90
CA ILE A 68 -5.66 -2.44 -5.69
C ILE A 68 -5.00 -2.51 -7.07
N ALA A 69 -5.79 -2.87 -8.08
CA ALA A 69 -5.35 -2.81 -9.47
C ALA A 69 -5.14 -1.35 -9.85
N THR A 70 -3.92 -1.02 -10.23
CA THR A 70 -3.55 0.30 -10.75
C THR A 70 -3.39 0.20 -12.27
N GLY A 71 -3.74 1.28 -12.98
CA GLY A 71 -3.93 1.28 -14.42
C GLY A 71 -4.54 2.62 -14.82
N ALA A 72 -5.50 2.61 -15.76
CA ALA A 72 -6.28 3.82 -16.05
C ALA A 72 -6.98 4.38 -14.79
N ARG A 73 -7.43 3.49 -13.88
CA ARG A 73 -8.06 3.87 -12.61
C ARG A 73 -7.69 2.85 -11.52
N ALA A 74 -7.47 3.33 -10.29
CA ALA A 74 -7.37 2.47 -9.11
C ALA A 74 -8.71 1.77 -8.81
N LYS A 75 -8.70 0.44 -8.71
CA LYS A 75 -9.89 -0.37 -8.36
C LYS A 75 -9.51 -1.49 -7.39
N PRO A 76 -10.30 -1.74 -6.34
CA PRO A 76 -10.08 -2.91 -5.50
C PRO A 76 -10.45 -4.19 -6.25
N VAL A 77 -9.65 -5.23 -6.06
CA VAL A 77 -9.83 -6.57 -6.65
C VAL A 77 -9.63 -7.60 -5.55
N ILE A 78 -10.60 -8.50 -5.41
CA ILE A 78 -10.50 -9.67 -4.54
C ILE A 78 -9.99 -10.81 -5.40
N TRP A 79 -8.75 -11.26 -5.18
CA TRP A 79 -8.16 -12.32 -6.02
C TRP A 79 -9.01 -13.60 -6.01
N ALA A 80 -9.67 -13.90 -4.88
CA ALA A 80 -10.49 -15.09 -4.71
C ALA A 80 -11.74 -15.07 -5.60
N GLU A 81 -12.18 -13.93 -6.12
CA GLU A 81 -13.27 -13.86 -7.10
C GLU A 81 -12.82 -14.28 -8.51
N ALA A 82 -11.52 -14.19 -8.80
CA ALA A 82 -10.95 -14.57 -10.10
C ALA A 82 -10.53 -16.05 -10.17
N VAL A 83 -10.63 -16.80 -9.07
CA VAL A 83 -10.25 -18.22 -9.00
C VAL A 83 -11.34 -19.10 -9.59
N ASP A 84 -10.94 -20.09 -10.39
CA ASP A 84 -11.83 -21.18 -10.79
C ASP A 84 -11.96 -22.20 -9.65
N TRP A 85 -12.95 -21.96 -8.78
CA TRP A 85 -13.19 -22.82 -7.63
C TRP A 85 -13.75 -24.21 -7.98
N SER A 86 -14.26 -24.40 -9.20
CA SER A 86 -14.82 -25.70 -9.62
C SER A 86 -13.76 -26.80 -9.63
N VAL A 87 -12.50 -26.44 -9.89
CA VAL A 87 -11.34 -27.35 -9.87
C VAL A 87 -11.02 -27.85 -8.47
N TYR A 88 -11.42 -27.10 -7.43
CA TYR A 88 -11.10 -27.38 -6.03
C TYR A 88 -12.31 -27.83 -5.22
N SER A 89 -13.53 -27.72 -5.75
CA SER A 89 -14.74 -28.10 -5.05
C SER A 89 -14.82 -29.60 -4.83
N SER A 90 -15.44 -30.02 -3.72
CA SER A 90 -15.78 -31.42 -3.51
C SER A 90 -16.94 -31.84 -4.43
N ASP A 91 -16.77 -32.94 -5.16
CA ASP A 91 -17.85 -33.56 -5.95
C ASP A 91 -18.98 -34.16 -5.08
N SER A 92 -18.76 -34.28 -3.76
CA SER A 92 -19.73 -34.87 -2.84
C SER A 92 -20.67 -33.79 -2.27
N PRO A 93 -21.97 -33.81 -2.59
CA PRO A 93 -22.95 -32.86 -2.07
C PRO A 93 -23.18 -32.99 -0.55
N ALA A 94 -22.60 -34.01 0.11
CA ALA A 94 -22.67 -34.18 1.57
C ALA A 94 -21.55 -33.46 2.33
N THR A 95 -20.53 -32.92 1.64
CA THR A 95 -19.37 -32.30 2.30
C THR A 95 -19.72 -30.89 2.77
N ALA A 96 -20.19 -30.77 4.01
CA ALA A 96 -20.50 -29.47 4.62
C ALA A 96 -19.24 -28.64 4.97
N ILE A 97 -18.07 -29.27 5.13
CA ILE A 97 -16.82 -28.63 5.58
C ILE A 97 -15.58 -29.17 4.85
N GLY A 98 -14.67 -28.26 4.53
CA GLY A 98 -13.35 -28.54 3.96
C GLY A 98 -12.34 -27.48 4.43
N PRO A 99 -11.08 -27.58 3.98
CA PRO A 99 -10.01 -26.65 4.34
C PRO A 99 -10.35 -25.19 4.07
N THR A 100 -11.07 -24.91 2.99
CA THR A 100 -11.57 -23.58 2.64
C THR A 100 -13.06 -23.63 2.37
N VAL A 101 -13.81 -22.68 2.94
CA VAL A 101 -15.23 -22.47 2.67
C VAL A 101 -15.43 -21.02 2.23
N LEU A 102 -15.99 -20.84 1.04
CA LEU A 102 -16.31 -19.54 0.48
C LEU A 102 -17.80 -19.29 0.52
N ARG A 103 -18.19 -18.07 0.85
CA ARG A 103 -19.59 -17.63 0.80
C ARG A 103 -19.74 -16.51 -0.21
N PHE A 104 -20.66 -16.71 -1.14
CA PHE A 104 -21.01 -15.74 -2.15
C PHE A 104 -22.49 -15.35 -2.02
N GLU A 105 -22.79 -14.11 -2.39
CA GLU A 105 -24.16 -13.62 -2.55
C GLU A 105 -24.30 -13.00 -3.95
N LEU A 106 -25.47 -13.13 -4.56
CA LEU A 106 -25.81 -12.43 -5.81
C LEU A 106 -26.36 -11.04 -5.50
N GLY A 107 -25.81 -10.02 -6.16
CA GLY A 107 -26.30 -8.65 -6.16
C GLY A 107 -27.64 -8.52 -6.87
N PRO A 108 -28.32 -7.36 -6.75
CA PRO A 108 -29.55 -7.07 -7.49
C PRO A 108 -29.39 -7.15 -9.01
N ASP A 109 -28.17 -6.92 -9.50
CA ASP A 109 -27.77 -7.03 -10.91
C ASP A 109 -27.47 -8.48 -11.35
N GLY A 110 -27.52 -9.44 -10.43
CA GLY A 110 -27.18 -10.84 -10.65
C GLY A 110 -25.67 -11.12 -10.64
N VAL A 111 -24.83 -10.13 -10.30
CA VAL A 111 -23.38 -10.31 -10.16
C VAL A 111 -23.07 -10.98 -8.83
N ARG A 112 -22.14 -11.93 -8.85
CA ARG A 112 -21.72 -12.69 -7.67
C ARG A 112 -20.62 -11.95 -6.93
N HIS A 113 -20.81 -11.74 -5.63
CA HIS A 113 -19.84 -11.10 -4.75
C HIS A 113 -19.38 -12.05 -3.64
N LEU A 114 -18.08 -12.06 -3.36
CA LEU A 114 -17.52 -12.83 -2.26
C LEU A 114 -17.76 -12.10 -0.94
N CYS A 115 -18.46 -12.76 -0.02
CA CYS A 115 -18.82 -12.23 1.29
C CYS A 115 -17.85 -12.67 2.38
N GLY A 116 -17.25 -13.85 2.23
CA GLY A 116 -16.19 -14.27 3.11
C GLY A 116 -15.51 -15.58 2.74
N ILE A 117 -14.32 -15.73 3.28
CA ILE A 117 -13.45 -16.90 3.15
C ILE A 117 -13.19 -17.41 4.56
N ALA A 118 -13.61 -18.63 4.85
CA ALA A 118 -13.36 -19.31 6.12
C ALA A 118 -12.36 -20.44 5.89
N GLN A 119 -11.31 -20.49 6.72
CA GLN A 119 -10.28 -21.53 6.66
C GLN A 119 -10.32 -22.35 7.95
N PHE A 120 -10.14 -23.66 7.78
CA PHE A 120 -10.19 -24.64 8.86
C PHE A 120 -8.94 -25.52 8.81
N ASP A 121 -8.33 -25.74 9.96
CA ASP A 121 -7.26 -26.71 10.13
C ASP A 121 -7.80 -28.14 10.13
N GLU A 122 -6.94 -29.10 9.78
CA GLU A 122 -7.29 -30.51 9.58
C GLU A 122 -7.96 -31.12 10.81
N ASN A 123 -7.43 -30.85 12.01
CA ASN A 123 -8.01 -31.31 13.27
C ASN A 123 -9.43 -30.78 13.51
N THR A 124 -9.70 -29.52 13.12
CA THR A 124 -11.02 -28.90 13.24
C THR A 124 -12.00 -29.58 12.27
N ILE A 125 -11.56 -29.92 11.07
CA ILE A 125 -12.36 -30.63 10.06
C ILE A 125 -12.67 -32.05 10.52
N GLU A 126 -11.69 -32.80 10.99
CA GLU A 126 -11.85 -34.17 11.48
C GLU A 126 -12.79 -34.21 12.69
N SER A 127 -12.59 -33.30 13.65
CA SER A 127 -13.48 -33.15 14.80
C SER A 127 -14.91 -32.81 14.38
N ALA A 128 -15.10 -31.91 13.41
CA ALA A 128 -16.42 -31.56 12.91
C ALA A 128 -17.12 -32.77 12.26
N ARG A 129 -16.41 -33.53 11.41
CA ARG A 129 -16.93 -34.72 10.73
C ARG A 129 -17.32 -35.84 11.70
N THR A 130 -16.55 -36.03 12.77
CA THR A 130 -16.80 -37.08 13.78
C THR A 130 -17.82 -36.69 14.83
N SER A 131 -17.96 -35.40 15.14
CA SER A 131 -18.84 -34.92 16.23
C SER A 131 -20.35 -35.05 15.94
N GLY A 132 -20.75 -35.17 14.67
CA GLY A 132 -22.16 -35.24 14.26
C GLY A 132 -22.99 -34.00 14.62
N ARG A 133 -22.36 -32.88 15.02
CA ARG A 133 -23.07 -31.65 15.43
C ARG A 133 -23.66 -30.95 14.21
N ALA A 134 -24.90 -30.47 14.36
CA ALA A 134 -25.55 -29.62 13.38
C ALA A 134 -24.95 -28.21 13.45
N GLY A 135 -23.98 -27.92 12.58
CA GLY A 135 -23.40 -26.59 12.42
C GLY A 135 -21.89 -26.61 12.17
N LEU A 136 -21.40 -25.64 11.40
CA LEU A 136 -19.97 -25.49 11.17
C LEU A 136 -19.26 -24.98 12.44
N PRO A 137 -18.07 -25.51 12.77
CA PRO A 137 -17.24 -24.93 13.80
C PRO A 137 -16.87 -23.49 13.43
N LYS A 138 -16.34 -22.75 14.41
CA LYS A 138 -15.78 -21.42 14.15
C LYS A 138 -14.48 -21.61 13.35
N PRO A 139 -14.24 -20.84 12.28
CA PRO A 139 -13.02 -20.94 11.50
C PRO A 139 -11.80 -20.47 12.29
N ASP A 140 -10.65 -21.01 11.90
CA ASP A 140 -9.33 -20.67 12.43
C ASP A 140 -8.88 -19.31 11.89
N PHE A 141 -9.13 -19.08 10.59
CA PHE A 141 -8.98 -17.79 9.92
C PHE A 141 -10.23 -17.46 9.11
N GLU A 142 -10.65 -16.20 9.12
CA GLU A 142 -11.80 -15.73 8.36
C GLU A 142 -11.55 -14.34 7.78
N THR A 143 -11.72 -14.19 6.47
CA THR A 143 -11.80 -12.87 5.82
C THR A 143 -13.26 -12.58 5.52
N ARG A 144 -13.73 -11.39 5.88
CA ARG A 144 -15.10 -10.90 5.62
C ARG A 144 -15.04 -9.64 4.78
N PHE A 145 -15.86 -9.55 3.76
CA PHE A 145 -15.94 -8.40 2.85
C PHE A 145 -17.21 -7.60 3.10
N GLN A 146 -17.15 -6.29 2.86
CA GLN A 146 -18.25 -5.36 3.07
C GLN A 146 -18.48 -4.54 1.81
N TYR A 147 -19.75 -4.44 1.40
CA TYR A 147 -20.17 -3.71 0.20
C TYR A 147 -21.16 -2.61 0.58
N ASP A 148 -21.15 -1.51 -0.17
CA ASP A 148 -22.18 -0.48 -0.05
C ASP A 148 -23.45 -0.83 -0.83
N ALA A 149 -24.45 0.06 -0.80
CA ALA A 149 -25.71 -0.11 -1.53
C ALA A 149 -25.57 -0.03 -3.06
N SER A 150 -24.37 0.24 -3.58
CA SER A 150 -24.05 0.24 -5.00
C SER A 150 -23.12 -0.92 -5.36
N ASP A 151 -23.08 -1.96 -4.51
CA ASP A 151 -22.27 -3.18 -4.67
C ASP A 151 -20.76 -2.91 -4.79
N ARG A 152 -20.27 -1.78 -4.25
CA ARG A 152 -18.84 -1.46 -4.22
C ARG A 152 -18.22 -1.97 -2.93
N LEU A 153 -17.05 -2.60 -3.04
CA LEU A 153 -16.28 -3.05 -1.88
C LEU A 153 -15.81 -1.84 -1.06
N VAL A 154 -16.34 -1.67 0.15
CA VAL A 154 -16.00 -0.55 1.05
C VAL A 154 -15.09 -0.95 2.19
N GLY A 155 -14.89 -2.24 2.44
CA GLY A 155 -13.97 -2.67 3.48
C GLY A 155 -13.87 -4.19 3.60
N TYR A 156 -12.92 -4.62 4.40
CA TYR A 156 -12.77 -6.03 4.73
C TYR A 156 -12.13 -6.19 6.11
N GLU A 157 -12.40 -7.33 6.74
CA GLU A 157 -11.93 -7.67 8.07
C GLU A 157 -11.33 -9.07 8.05
N MET A 158 -10.15 -9.20 8.65
CA MET A 158 -9.46 -10.47 8.86
C MET A 158 -9.53 -10.84 10.33
N ARG A 159 -10.04 -12.04 10.60
CA ARG A 159 -10.19 -12.62 11.93
C ARG A 159 -9.32 -13.85 12.03
N SER A 160 -8.73 -14.05 13.19
CA SER A 160 -7.96 -15.26 13.47
C SER A 160 -8.20 -15.74 14.89
N ARG A 161 -7.86 -17.02 15.13
CA ARG A 161 -7.84 -17.62 16.46
C ARG A 161 -6.43 -18.03 16.82
N ASN A 162 -6.13 -18.03 18.12
CA ASN A 162 -4.92 -18.65 18.62
C ASN A 162 -5.07 -20.17 18.74
N ALA A 163 -3.99 -20.88 19.10
CA ALA A 163 -3.98 -22.33 19.23
C ALA A 163 -4.98 -22.90 20.27
N GLN A 164 -5.51 -22.06 21.17
CA GLN A 164 -6.55 -22.45 22.14
C GLN A 164 -7.98 -22.11 21.66
N GLY A 165 -8.14 -21.67 20.41
CA GLY A 165 -9.43 -21.30 19.82
C GLY A 165 -9.96 -19.93 20.27
N LYS A 166 -9.19 -19.15 21.05
CA LYS A 166 -9.56 -17.79 21.46
C LYS A 166 -9.39 -16.84 20.28
N ALA A 167 -10.37 -15.96 20.09
CA ALA A 167 -10.29 -14.95 19.03
C ALA A 167 -9.20 -13.91 19.32
N ASN A 168 -8.39 -13.61 18.30
CA ASN A 168 -7.50 -12.45 18.29
C ASN A 168 -8.29 -11.18 17.96
N ALA A 169 -7.68 -10.02 18.18
CA ALA A 169 -8.24 -8.76 17.70
C ALA A 169 -8.34 -8.80 16.16
N PRO A 170 -9.49 -8.41 15.57
CA PRO A 170 -9.62 -8.38 14.13
C PRO A 170 -8.72 -7.29 13.52
N VAL A 171 -8.20 -7.57 12.32
CA VAL A 171 -7.52 -6.57 11.49
C VAL A 171 -8.53 -6.07 10.47
N GLN A 172 -8.76 -4.76 10.43
CA GLN A 172 -9.79 -4.15 9.60
C GLN A 172 -9.17 -3.17 8.61
N PHE A 173 -9.75 -3.12 7.42
CA PHE A 173 -9.33 -2.22 6.36
C PHE A 173 -10.54 -1.54 5.74
N CYS A 174 -10.37 -0.26 5.40
CA CYS A 174 -11.42 0.53 4.78
C CYS A 174 -11.00 0.99 3.39
N LEU A 175 -11.95 0.98 2.45
CA LEU A 175 -11.81 1.50 1.11
C LEU A 175 -12.75 2.71 1.00
N ARG A 176 -12.18 3.91 0.93
CA ARG A 176 -12.95 5.15 0.84
C ARG A 176 -12.92 5.68 -0.58
N TYR A 177 -14.06 6.20 -1.01
CA TYR A 177 -14.27 6.72 -2.35
C TYR A 177 -14.47 8.23 -2.30
N ASP A 178 -14.03 8.93 -3.35
CA ASP A 178 -14.28 10.37 -3.51
C ASP A 178 -15.73 10.66 -3.95
N SER A 179 -16.04 11.94 -4.14
CA SER A 179 -17.36 12.40 -4.60
C SER A 179 -17.73 11.96 -6.02
N HIS A 180 -16.77 11.54 -6.84
CA HIS A 180 -16.98 10.97 -8.17
C HIS A 180 -17.14 9.44 -8.12
N GLY A 181 -17.00 8.84 -6.94
CA GLY A 181 -17.06 7.40 -6.72
C GLY A 181 -15.79 6.66 -7.13
N TRP A 182 -14.64 7.33 -7.22
CA TRP A 182 -13.35 6.69 -7.46
C TRP A 182 -12.69 6.33 -6.14
N LEU A 183 -11.98 5.20 -6.10
CA LEU A 183 -11.29 4.77 -4.88
C LEU A 183 -10.24 5.83 -4.53
N ALA A 184 -10.37 6.51 -3.40
CA ALA A 184 -9.47 7.57 -2.96
C ALA A 184 -8.48 7.10 -1.88
N GLU A 185 -8.85 6.08 -1.09
CA GLU A 185 -8.02 5.61 0.02
C GLU A 185 -8.22 4.12 0.31
N HIS A 186 -7.11 3.44 0.59
CA HIS A 186 -7.06 2.17 1.31
C HIS A 186 -6.46 2.43 2.69
N GLY A 187 -7.25 2.23 3.74
CA GLY A 187 -6.87 2.50 5.13
C GLY A 187 -6.68 1.24 5.96
N ALA A 188 -5.80 1.30 6.95
CA ALA A 188 -5.47 0.21 7.88
C ALA A 188 -6.44 0.11 9.06
N ASN A 189 -7.69 0.55 8.94
CA ASN A 189 -8.62 0.64 10.06
C ASN A 189 -10.08 0.46 9.63
N ALA A 190 -10.97 0.39 10.62
CA ALA A 190 -12.40 0.34 10.42
C ALA A 190 -12.90 1.56 9.62
N CYS A 191 -13.95 1.39 8.82
CA CYS A 191 -14.55 2.51 8.11
C CYS A 191 -15.23 3.54 9.02
N SER A 192 -15.63 3.14 10.24
CA SER A 192 -16.20 4.02 11.25
C SER A 192 -15.18 4.91 11.97
N ASP A 193 -13.90 4.61 11.83
CA ASP A 193 -12.83 5.27 12.57
C ASP A 193 -12.22 6.42 11.74
N ALA A 194 -11.49 7.32 12.40
CA ALA A 194 -10.71 8.36 11.74
C ALA A 194 -9.71 7.74 10.75
N SER A 195 -9.57 8.34 9.57
CA SER A 195 -8.74 7.81 8.48
C SER A 195 -7.30 7.52 8.93
N ARG A 196 -6.83 6.29 8.65
CA ARG A 196 -5.44 5.86 8.80
C ARG A 196 -4.96 5.29 7.46
N PRO A 197 -4.56 6.14 6.49
CA PRO A 197 -4.27 5.70 5.13
C PRO A 197 -3.04 4.78 5.11
N LEU A 198 -3.13 3.69 4.35
CA LEU A 198 -1.98 2.94 3.85
C LEU A 198 -1.54 3.49 2.50
N THR A 199 -2.52 3.71 1.62
CA THR A 199 -2.32 4.33 0.31
C THR A 199 -3.50 5.24 -0.03
N ARG A 200 -3.22 6.39 -0.60
CA ARG A 200 -4.21 7.25 -1.27
C ARG A 200 -4.00 7.25 -2.77
N TYR A 201 -5.09 7.41 -3.51
CA TYR A 201 -5.14 7.38 -4.95
C TYR A 201 -5.72 8.71 -5.41
N VAL A 202 -4.96 9.46 -6.20
CA VAL A 202 -5.38 10.76 -6.71
C VAL A 202 -5.68 10.62 -8.18
N HIS A 203 -6.89 11.01 -8.58
CA HIS A 203 -7.37 10.95 -9.96
C HIS A 203 -7.60 12.35 -10.51
N ASP A 204 -7.60 12.51 -11.83
CA ASP A 204 -8.12 13.72 -12.46
C ASP A 204 -9.65 13.70 -12.57
N ALA A 205 -10.25 14.77 -13.09
CA ALA A 205 -11.70 14.89 -13.27
C ALA A 205 -12.33 13.84 -14.21
N ALA A 206 -11.54 13.11 -15.01
CA ALA A 206 -12.02 12.01 -15.85
C ALA A 206 -11.90 10.64 -15.14
N GLY A 207 -11.37 10.63 -13.91
CA GLY A 207 -11.11 9.42 -13.13
C GLY A 207 -9.88 8.66 -13.58
N ARG A 208 -8.94 9.32 -14.27
CA ARG A 208 -7.63 8.77 -14.60
C ARG A 208 -6.73 8.86 -13.38
N LEU A 209 -6.06 7.77 -13.03
CA LEU A 209 -5.11 7.75 -11.91
C LEU A 209 -3.90 8.62 -12.26
N LEU A 210 -3.63 9.65 -11.44
CA LEU A 210 -2.48 10.55 -11.58
C LEU A 210 -1.31 10.07 -10.73
N ARG A 211 -1.59 9.74 -9.47
CA ARG A 211 -0.58 9.27 -8.52
C ARG A 211 -1.15 8.44 -7.39
N THR A 212 -0.31 7.61 -6.81
CA THR A 212 -0.54 6.96 -5.51
C THR A 212 0.40 7.54 -4.47
N ILE A 213 -0.09 7.69 -3.25
CA ILE A 213 0.66 8.18 -2.09
C ILE A 213 0.64 7.09 -1.04
N THR A 214 1.77 6.48 -0.74
CA THR A 214 1.91 5.42 0.26
C THR A 214 2.42 5.99 1.58
N TYR A 215 1.84 5.52 2.68
CA TYR A 215 2.10 6.01 4.03
C TYR A 215 2.79 4.96 4.89
N LEU A 216 3.54 5.39 5.91
CA LEU A 216 3.95 4.50 6.99
C LEU A 216 2.73 4.15 7.83
N GLU A 217 2.47 2.86 7.92
CA GLU A 217 1.51 2.32 8.87
C GLU A 217 1.82 2.84 10.28
N SER A 218 0.79 3.21 11.04
CA SER A 218 0.83 3.79 12.39
C SER A 218 1.36 5.23 12.55
N GLN A 219 2.14 5.76 11.60
CA GLN A 219 2.74 7.10 11.72
C GLN A 219 2.03 8.15 10.87
N GLY A 220 1.39 7.76 9.77
CA GLY A 220 0.64 8.69 8.90
C GLY A 220 1.52 9.61 8.05
N ASP A 221 2.84 9.42 8.07
CA ASP A 221 3.77 10.09 7.16
C ASP A 221 3.76 9.45 5.77
N ALA A 222 3.60 10.27 4.73
CA ALA A 222 3.82 9.83 3.35
C ALA A 222 5.30 9.49 3.12
N VAL A 223 5.57 8.34 2.52
CA VAL A 223 6.93 7.83 2.26
C VAL A 223 7.24 7.56 0.80
N GLU A 224 6.20 7.39 -0.02
CA GLU A 224 6.35 7.13 -1.43
C GLU A 224 5.22 7.80 -2.21
N VAL A 225 5.56 8.40 -3.34
CA VAL A 225 4.61 8.84 -4.35
C VAL A 225 4.99 8.21 -5.68
N ARG A 226 4.04 7.55 -6.34
CA ARG A 226 4.22 7.00 -7.69
C ARG A 226 3.30 7.75 -8.64
N ARG A 227 3.84 8.36 -9.68
CA ARG A 227 3.06 8.96 -10.77
C ARG A 227 2.63 7.90 -11.77
N PHE A 228 1.55 8.17 -12.49
CA PHE A 228 1.05 7.36 -13.58
C PHE A 228 0.97 8.18 -14.86
N THR A 229 1.25 7.55 -15.99
CA THR A 229 1.11 8.18 -17.31
C THR A 229 -0.36 8.32 -17.69
N ALA A 230 -0.64 9.08 -18.76
CA ALA A 230 -1.99 9.20 -19.30
C ALA A 230 -2.62 7.85 -19.73
N GLN A 231 -1.80 6.84 -20.00
CA GLN A 231 -2.20 5.47 -20.33
C GLN A 231 -2.33 4.57 -19.09
N GLY A 232 -2.14 5.11 -17.89
CA GLY A 232 -2.22 4.36 -16.63
C GLY A 232 -0.99 3.51 -16.33
N GLN A 233 0.14 3.77 -16.98
CA GLN A 233 1.38 3.03 -16.70
C GLN A 233 2.12 3.66 -15.53
N PRO A 234 2.74 2.86 -14.62
CA PRO A 234 3.58 3.40 -13.56
C PRO A 234 4.74 4.20 -14.14
N GLY A 235 4.87 5.45 -13.68
CA GLY A 235 5.93 6.37 -14.08
C GLY A 235 6.90 6.64 -12.93
N GLN A 236 7.35 7.89 -12.87
CA GLN A 236 8.32 8.36 -11.89
C GLN A 236 7.88 8.09 -10.45
N ARG A 237 8.81 7.61 -9.64
CA ARG A 237 8.63 7.43 -8.20
C ARG A 237 9.45 8.45 -7.41
N TYR A 238 8.87 8.90 -6.31
CA TYR A 238 9.49 9.77 -5.33
C TYR A 238 9.41 9.08 -3.97
N ARG A 239 10.48 9.15 -3.18
CA ARG A 239 10.55 8.46 -1.89
C ARG A 239 11.18 9.35 -0.84
N ARG A 240 10.88 9.06 0.43
CA ARG A 240 11.68 9.55 1.55
C ARG A 240 12.65 8.49 2.00
N GLN A 241 13.90 8.88 2.26
CA GLN A 241 14.90 7.96 2.80
C GLN A 241 14.44 7.46 4.17
N ARG A 242 14.45 6.15 4.37
CA ARG A 242 14.24 5.56 5.70
C ARG A 242 15.58 5.63 6.43
N LEU A 243 15.63 6.37 7.53
CA LEU A 243 16.82 6.52 8.35
C LEU A 243 16.77 5.45 9.45
N GLU A 244 16.96 5.87 10.69
CA GLU A 244 16.95 5.00 11.86
C GLU A 244 15.61 5.03 12.60
N TRP A 245 15.44 4.06 13.51
CA TRP A 245 14.34 4.06 14.47
C TRP A 245 14.74 4.91 15.67
N ASN A 246 13.83 5.80 16.09
CA ASN A 246 13.96 6.58 17.31
C ASN A 246 12.65 6.48 18.11
N ASN A 247 12.71 5.92 19.32
CA ASN A 247 11.55 5.71 20.20
C ASN A 247 10.36 5.04 19.46
N ASP A 248 10.63 3.90 18.81
CA ASP A 248 9.66 3.12 18.03
C ASP A 248 9.02 3.86 16.84
N LYS A 249 9.59 5.01 16.44
CA LYS A 249 9.22 5.73 15.22
C LYS A 249 10.33 5.67 14.19
N LEU A 250 9.94 5.49 12.93
CA LEU A 250 10.89 5.46 11.83
C LEU A 250 11.18 6.90 11.41
N MET A 251 12.42 7.33 11.55
CA MET A 251 12.82 8.65 11.07
C MET A 251 12.92 8.65 9.55
N LEU A 252 12.28 9.66 8.95
CA LEU A 252 12.25 9.84 7.51
C LEU A 252 13.12 11.01 7.10
N GLY A 253 14.09 10.73 6.25
CA GLY A 253 14.95 11.72 5.63
C GLY A 253 14.24 12.52 4.54
N LEU A 254 15.06 13.12 3.70
CA LEU A 254 14.63 14.02 2.65
C LEU A 254 13.91 13.26 1.52
N PRO A 255 12.87 13.86 0.92
CA PRO A 255 12.24 13.32 -0.27
C PRO A 255 13.20 13.44 -1.46
N TYR A 256 13.17 12.48 -2.38
CA TYR A 256 13.99 12.47 -3.59
C TYR A 256 13.28 11.73 -4.73
N GLN A 257 13.66 12.05 -5.96
CA GLN A 257 13.23 11.33 -7.15
C GLN A 257 14.02 10.01 -7.23
N GLU A 258 13.33 8.87 -7.17
CA GLU A 258 14.01 7.59 -7.25
C GLU A 258 14.45 7.29 -8.68
N LEU A 259 15.69 6.81 -8.82
CA LEU A 259 16.30 6.39 -10.06
C LEU A 259 16.89 5.01 -9.88
N ALA A 260 16.93 4.23 -10.96
CA ALA A 260 17.62 2.95 -10.94
C ALA A 260 19.11 3.21 -10.69
N SER A 261 19.63 2.67 -9.59
CA SER A 261 21.04 2.70 -9.25
C SER A 261 21.43 1.36 -8.63
N GLU A 262 22.62 0.88 -8.98
CA GLU A 262 23.24 -0.29 -8.35
C GLU A 262 23.84 0.04 -6.96
N PHE A 263 24.02 1.33 -6.66
CA PHE A 263 24.62 1.81 -5.41
C PHE A 263 23.57 2.33 -4.44
N ALA A 264 23.92 2.34 -3.15
CA ALA A 264 23.11 3.00 -2.13
C ALA A 264 22.95 4.49 -2.44
N VAL A 265 21.82 5.08 -2.05
CA VAL A 265 21.52 6.49 -2.33
C VAL A 265 21.86 7.36 -1.12
N LEU A 266 22.53 8.49 -1.37
CA LEU A 266 22.68 9.59 -0.42
C LEU A 266 22.01 10.84 -0.98
N VAL A 267 21.04 11.38 -0.23
CA VAL A 267 20.25 12.54 -0.64
C VAL A 267 20.87 13.82 -0.08
N LEU A 268 21.19 14.77 -0.96
CA LEU A 268 21.82 16.04 -0.62
C LEU A 268 20.74 17.11 -0.32
N PRO A 269 20.72 17.74 0.88
CA PRO A 269 19.72 18.74 1.27
C PRO A 269 19.78 20.05 0.50
N GLY A 270 20.91 20.38 -0.13
CA GLY A 270 21.13 21.67 -0.77
C GLY A 270 22.60 21.93 -1.08
N PRO A 271 22.95 23.10 -1.63
CA PRO A 271 24.32 23.42 -2.06
C PRO A 271 25.34 23.48 -0.92
N ASN A 272 24.88 23.62 0.34
CA ASN A 272 25.71 23.66 1.54
C ASN A 272 25.69 22.34 2.33
N TRP A 273 25.36 21.22 1.69
CA TRP A 273 25.27 19.90 2.32
C TRP A 273 26.54 19.50 3.08
N ALA A 274 26.38 18.86 4.24
CA ALA A 274 27.51 18.28 4.96
C ALA A 274 27.66 16.80 4.61
N ALA A 275 28.90 16.34 4.52
CA ALA A 275 29.17 14.91 4.41
C ALA A 275 28.69 14.20 5.68
N PRO A 276 27.92 13.10 5.57
CA PRO A 276 27.51 12.31 6.73
C PRO A 276 28.74 11.74 7.45
N PRO A 277 28.64 11.48 8.77
CA PRO A 277 29.68 10.79 9.50
C PRO A 277 29.73 9.32 9.04
N LEU A 278 30.66 8.99 8.14
CA LEU A 278 30.90 7.62 7.70
C LEU A 278 32.17 7.08 8.37
N PRO A 279 32.17 5.83 8.87
CA PRO A 279 33.37 5.21 9.42
C PRO A 279 34.46 5.14 8.35
N SER A 280 35.48 5.98 8.48
CA SER A 280 36.59 6.05 7.52
C SER A 280 37.91 6.21 8.25
N TYR A 281 38.97 5.63 7.69
CA TYR A 281 40.30 5.67 8.27
C TYR A 281 41.31 5.87 7.14
N HIS A 282 41.72 7.12 6.91
CA HIS A 282 42.72 7.48 5.89
C HIS A 282 42.39 7.00 4.47
N TYR A 283 41.10 6.89 4.12
CA TYR A 283 40.69 6.51 2.78
C TYR A 283 40.77 7.69 1.82
N ASP A 284 41.42 7.44 0.68
CA ASP A 284 41.33 8.32 -0.48
C ASP A 284 39.92 8.20 -1.07
N TRP A 285 39.17 9.28 -0.97
CA TRP A 285 37.80 9.37 -1.47
C TRP A 285 37.72 10.29 -2.69
N ALA A 286 36.75 10.00 -3.54
CA ALA A 286 36.50 10.76 -4.75
C ALA A 286 34.99 10.84 -5.03
N ILE A 287 34.53 12.01 -5.44
CA ILE A 287 33.20 12.23 -5.99
C ILE A 287 33.37 12.47 -7.49
N VAL A 288 32.75 11.62 -8.28
CA VAL A 288 32.94 11.54 -9.73
C VAL A 288 31.61 11.62 -10.45
N GLN A 289 31.66 12.07 -11.70
CA GLN A 289 30.58 12.03 -12.66
C GLN A 289 31.07 11.25 -13.89
N PRO A 290 30.83 9.93 -13.96
CA PRO A 290 31.26 9.10 -15.07
C PRO A 290 30.72 9.64 -16.40
N GLN A 291 31.58 9.65 -17.41
CA GLN A 291 31.22 10.03 -18.77
C GLN A 291 30.95 8.76 -19.60
N GLY A 292 29.95 8.82 -20.47
CA GLY A 292 29.56 7.70 -21.33
C GLY A 292 28.56 6.73 -20.70
N LYS A 293 28.08 5.77 -21.49
CA LYS A 293 26.96 4.88 -21.14
C LYS A 293 27.32 3.78 -20.13
N ASP A 294 28.60 3.44 -20.01
CA ASP A 294 29.03 2.30 -19.18
C ASP A 294 29.05 2.60 -17.68
N GLY A 295 28.96 3.88 -17.27
CA GLY A 295 28.86 4.25 -15.85
C GLY A 295 30.08 3.90 -14.98
N ASP A 296 31.22 3.49 -15.55
CA ASP A 296 32.38 3.00 -14.78
C ASP A 296 32.97 4.08 -13.84
N VAL A 297 32.62 3.95 -12.56
CA VAL A 297 33.03 4.83 -11.47
C VAL A 297 34.54 4.78 -11.18
N TYR A 298 35.21 3.66 -11.45
CA TYR A 298 36.65 3.51 -11.20
C TYR A 298 37.49 4.06 -12.35
N ARG A 299 37.00 3.95 -13.59
CA ARG A 299 37.55 4.72 -14.72
C ARG A 299 37.38 6.21 -14.48
N ALA A 300 36.20 6.67 -14.08
CA ALA A 300 35.92 8.06 -13.78
C ALA A 300 36.83 8.61 -12.66
N ARG A 301 37.13 7.81 -11.63
CA ARG A 301 38.08 8.19 -10.57
C ARG A 301 39.51 8.45 -11.07
N ARG A 302 39.90 7.86 -12.21
CA ARG A 302 41.23 8.06 -12.82
C ARG A 302 41.25 9.18 -13.87
N ASP A 303 40.10 9.77 -14.17
CA ASP A 303 39.95 10.84 -15.15
C ASP A 303 39.70 12.20 -14.43
N PRO A 304 40.65 13.15 -14.52
CA PRO A 304 40.48 14.48 -13.94
C PRO A 304 39.24 15.23 -14.45
N ALA A 305 38.79 14.98 -15.68
CA ALA A 305 37.61 15.64 -16.26
C ALA A 305 36.30 15.14 -15.63
N ALA A 306 36.26 13.89 -15.17
CA ALA A 306 35.12 13.29 -14.47
C ALA A 306 35.14 13.58 -12.95
N MET A 307 36.21 14.17 -12.42
CA MET A 307 36.38 14.41 -10.99
C MET A 307 35.66 15.70 -10.54
N LEU A 308 34.72 15.56 -9.60
CA LEU A 308 34.01 16.70 -9.00
C LEU A 308 34.72 17.18 -7.73
N ALA A 309 35.12 16.26 -6.87
CA ALA A 309 35.86 16.52 -5.64
C ALA A 309 36.66 15.28 -5.21
N GLN A 310 37.74 15.46 -4.46
CA GLN A 310 38.53 14.36 -3.91
C GLN A 310 39.25 14.80 -2.63
N GLY A 311 39.71 13.84 -1.84
CA GLY A 311 40.53 14.08 -0.66
C GLY A 311 40.89 12.78 0.05
N ASN A 312 41.46 12.92 1.25
CA ASN A 312 41.74 11.81 2.15
C ASN A 312 40.96 12.06 3.46
N SER A 313 40.25 11.05 3.97
CA SER A 313 39.57 11.16 5.26
C SER A 313 40.60 11.14 6.39
N GLY A 314 40.66 12.20 7.20
CA GLY A 314 41.66 12.31 8.29
C GLY A 314 41.49 11.27 9.41
N PRO A 315 42.28 11.37 10.50
CA PRO A 315 42.23 10.43 11.64
C PRO A 315 40.87 10.41 12.36
N ASP A 316 40.07 11.47 12.23
CA ASP A 316 38.71 11.57 12.78
C ASP A 316 37.62 11.04 11.83
N GLY A 317 38.01 10.46 10.68
CA GLY A 317 37.07 9.92 9.68
C GLY A 317 36.19 10.97 9.00
N GLN A 318 36.57 12.26 9.06
CA GLN A 318 35.80 13.35 8.48
C GLN A 318 36.12 13.57 7.00
N PHE A 319 35.08 13.83 6.21
CA PHE A 319 35.18 14.19 4.80
C PHE A 319 35.06 15.70 4.63
N THR A 320 36.18 16.36 4.33
CA THR A 320 36.22 17.81 4.18
C THR A 320 36.04 18.20 2.72
N LEU A 321 34.96 18.95 2.44
CA LEU A 321 34.76 19.63 1.16
C LEU A 321 34.76 21.15 1.38
N SER A 322 35.35 21.91 0.46
CA SER A 322 35.16 23.36 0.39
C SER A 322 33.71 23.69 0.00
N ALA A 323 33.26 24.91 0.30
CA ALA A 323 31.93 25.38 -0.12
C ALA A 323 31.74 25.31 -1.64
N ALA A 324 32.79 25.62 -2.41
CA ALA A 324 32.77 25.52 -3.87
C ALA A 324 32.61 24.07 -4.35
N GLN A 325 33.30 23.11 -3.73
CA GLN A 325 33.16 21.69 -4.05
C GLN A 325 31.76 21.17 -3.71
N ARG A 326 31.22 21.51 -2.53
CA ARG A 326 29.85 21.12 -2.15
C ARG A 326 28.84 21.59 -3.18
N ARG A 327 28.92 22.87 -3.59
CA ARG A 327 28.04 23.43 -4.61
C ARG A 327 28.23 22.76 -5.96
N LYS A 328 29.47 22.56 -6.42
CA LYS A 328 29.77 21.87 -7.69
C LYS A 328 29.16 20.46 -7.72
N VAL A 329 29.29 19.69 -6.64
CA VAL A 329 28.71 18.35 -6.51
C VAL A 329 27.19 18.40 -6.52
N TRP A 330 26.59 19.32 -5.75
CA TRP A 330 25.14 19.48 -5.70
C TRP A 330 24.58 19.87 -7.06
N ASP A 331 25.15 20.87 -7.74
CA ASP A 331 24.75 21.30 -9.09
C ASP A 331 24.88 20.15 -10.12
N ALA A 332 25.95 19.34 -10.04
CA ALA A 332 26.14 18.19 -10.91
C ALA A 332 25.08 17.10 -10.68
N ALA A 333 24.74 16.81 -9.42
CA ALA A 333 23.70 15.84 -9.06
C ALA A 333 22.30 16.30 -9.52
N GLY A 334 22.05 17.61 -9.59
CA GLY A 334 20.81 18.16 -10.13
C GLY A 334 20.75 18.11 -11.66
N LYS A 335 21.86 18.39 -12.34
CA LYS A 335 21.94 18.34 -13.82
C LYS A 335 21.91 16.92 -14.38
N ALA A 336 22.48 15.97 -13.65
CA ALA A 336 22.50 14.55 -14.02
C ALA A 336 22.06 13.69 -12.82
N PRO A 337 20.75 13.66 -12.50
CA PRO A 337 20.23 12.83 -11.43
C PRO A 337 20.67 11.36 -11.63
N GLY A 338 21.25 10.75 -10.60
CA GLY A 338 21.75 9.38 -10.63
C GLY A 338 23.14 9.20 -11.24
N GLY A 339 23.71 10.23 -11.88
CA GLY A 339 25.01 10.17 -12.57
C GLY A 339 26.20 10.66 -11.76
N VAL A 340 26.02 11.02 -10.49
CA VAL A 340 27.10 11.46 -9.59
C VAL A 340 27.29 10.42 -8.49
N HIS A 341 28.52 9.97 -8.30
CA HIS A 341 28.84 8.92 -7.34
C HIS A 341 29.97 9.31 -6.41
N TRP A 342 29.86 8.90 -5.15
CA TRP A 342 30.87 9.10 -4.14
C TRP A 342 31.49 7.77 -3.74
N LEU A 343 32.74 7.57 -4.15
CA LEU A 343 33.60 6.47 -3.72
C LEU A 343 34.26 6.90 -2.41
N TRP A 344 33.64 6.57 -1.28
CA TRP A 344 34.05 7.09 0.03
C TRP A 344 34.96 6.11 0.80
N ALA A 345 34.90 4.82 0.48
CA ALA A 345 35.84 3.78 0.94
C ALA A 345 35.93 2.65 -0.10
N PRO A 346 36.92 1.73 -0.01
CA PRO A 346 37.04 0.61 -0.93
C PRO A 346 35.75 -0.23 -1.02
N GLY A 347 35.17 -0.33 -2.21
CA GLY A 347 33.92 -1.05 -2.45
C GLY A 347 32.66 -0.37 -1.91
N GLN A 348 32.79 0.81 -1.28
CA GLN A 348 31.67 1.55 -0.70
C GLN A 348 31.37 2.80 -1.53
N ILE A 349 30.21 2.78 -2.19
CA ILE A 349 29.82 3.79 -3.18
C ILE A 349 28.41 4.27 -2.87
N TYR A 350 28.22 5.60 -2.89
CA TYR A 350 26.90 6.21 -2.91
C TYR A 350 26.60 6.83 -4.26
N THR A 351 25.36 6.72 -4.74
CA THR A 351 24.80 7.62 -5.74
C THR A 351 24.24 8.85 -5.04
N LEU A 352 24.67 10.03 -5.49
CA LEU A 352 24.26 11.30 -4.93
C LEU A 352 23.05 11.85 -5.69
N LEU A 353 21.98 12.17 -4.97
CA LEU A 353 20.76 12.76 -5.52
C LEU A 353 20.45 14.07 -4.80
N GLN A 354 19.84 15.04 -5.51
CA GLN A 354 19.27 16.19 -4.82
C GLN A 354 17.98 15.80 -4.09
N ALA A 355 17.75 16.42 -2.94
CA ALA A 355 16.44 16.41 -2.31
C ALA A 355 15.40 17.12 -3.18
N LEU A 356 14.17 16.61 -3.18
CA LEU A 356 13.03 17.36 -3.69
C LEU A 356 12.84 18.62 -2.83
N PRO A 357 12.53 19.78 -3.45
CA PRO A 357 12.14 20.96 -2.70
C PRO A 357 10.94 20.66 -1.79
N PRO A 358 10.90 21.17 -0.54
CA PRO A 358 9.81 20.89 0.39
C PRO A 358 8.42 21.21 -0.17
N ALA A 359 8.28 22.33 -0.89
CA ALA A 359 7.01 22.74 -1.49
C ALA A 359 6.52 21.74 -2.56
N VAL A 360 7.44 21.21 -3.39
CA VAL A 360 7.12 20.20 -4.40
C VAL A 360 6.70 18.90 -3.73
N TRP A 361 7.40 18.48 -2.66
CA TRP A 361 7.00 17.29 -1.91
C TRP A 361 5.63 17.45 -1.24
N GLN A 362 5.32 18.61 -0.67
CA GLN A 362 4.00 18.87 -0.09
C GLN A 362 2.90 18.81 -1.16
N ALA A 363 3.12 19.42 -2.33
CA ALA A 363 2.18 19.32 -3.45
C ALA A 363 2.01 17.88 -3.95
N CYS A 364 3.09 17.08 -3.99
CA CYS A 364 3.06 15.67 -4.34
C CYS A 364 2.17 14.83 -3.41
N ILE A 365 2.28 15.04 -2.10
CA ILE A 365 1.61 14.20 -1.08
C ILE A 365 0.24 14.72 -0.68
N ASP A 366 -0.17 15.88 -1.19
CA ASP A 366 -1.51 16.42 -0.98
C ASP A 366 -2.52 15.59 -1.78
N PRO A 367 -3.44 14.85 -1.14
CA PRO A 367 -4.45 14.07 -1.86
C PRO A 367 -5.50 14.93 -2.59
N ASP A 368 -5.67 16.19 -2.20
CA ASP A 368 -6.67 17.10 -2.77
C ASP A 368 -6.11 17.89 -3.97
N ASN A 369 -4.81 17.79 -4.24
CA ASN A 369 -4.18 18.42 -5.40
C ASN A 369 -4.34 17.55 -6.66
N HIS A 370 -5.40 17.75 -7.43
CA HIS A 370 -5.68 16.97 -8.64
C HIS A 370 -4.88 17.38 -9.89
N GLN A 371 -3.79 18.17 -9.75
CA GLN A 371 -2.93 18.54 -10.88
C GLN A 371 -1.95 17.41 -11.24
N ALA A 372 -1.74 17.18 -12.54
CA ALA A 372 -0.86 16.12 -13.05
C ALA A 372 0.63 16.40 -12.84
N ASP A 373 1.00 17.67 -12.73
CA ASP A 373 2.34 18.21 -12.52
C ASP A 373 2.63 18.57 -11.05
N ALA A 374 1.78 18.13 -10.11
CA ALA A 374 1.95 18.38 -8.67
C ALA A 374 3.32 17.95 -8.09
N CYS A 375 4.04 17.08 -8.78
CA CYS A 375 5.36 16.57 -8.40
C CYS A 375 6.52 17.14 -9.22
N ASP A 376 6.25 18.07 -10.13
CA ASP A 376 7.27 18.62 -11.00
C ASP A 376 8.03 19.74 -10.30
N THR A 377 9.35 19.75 -10.51
CA THR A 377 10.25 20.80 -10.04
C THR A 377 10.29 21.87 -11.14
N HIS A 378 9.52 22.95 -10.98
CA HIS A 378 9.56 24.11 -11.88
C HIS A 378 10.82 24.95 -11.71
#